data_AF-A0A143XRT2-F1
#
_entry.id   AF-A0A143XRT2-F1
#
_cell.length_a   1.000
_cell.length_b   1.000
_cell.length_c   1.000
_cell.angle_alpha   90.00
_cell.angle_beta   90.00
_cell.angle_gamma   90.00
#
_symmetry.space_group_name_H-M   'P 1'
#
loop_
_entity.id
_entity.type
_entity.pdbx_description
1 polymer ?
#
loop_
_entity_poly.entity_id
_entity_poly.type
_entity_poly.pdbx_seq_one_letter_code
_entity_poly.pdbx_strand_id
1 'polypeptide(L)'
;MDEMMKRINKFDNGTYLKVEWENGQLVLGGRIDTIYETNNGLEENDVGYREFYACAFKIEKIFQNFTNKILKENGLMEISIENQPTFITLSNGNIIWKSDI
;
A
#
# COMPACT_ATOMS: atom_id res chain seq x y z
N MET A 1 10.84 9.17 1.88
CA MET A 1 9.40 8.80 1.92
C MET A 1 8.56 9.85 1.21
N ASP A 2 7.65 9.41 0.35
CA ASP A 2 6.57 10.25 -0.22
C ASP A 2 5.48 10.57 0.82
N GLU A 3 4.53 11.44 0.46
CA GLU A 3 3.49 11.91 1.38
C GLU A 3 2.55 10.80 1.87
N MET A 4 2.23 9.81 1.04
CA MET A 4 1.39 8.69 1.48
C MET A 4 2.16 7.85 2.51
N MET A 5 3.40 7.50 2.20
CA MET A 5 4.24 6.73 3.13
C MET A 5 4.48 7.46 4.45
N LYS A 6 4.72 8.78 4.43
CA LYS A 6 4.84 9.58 5.66
C LYS A 6 3.59 9.50 6.55
N ARG A 7 2.40 9.34 5.96
CA ARG A 7 1.15 9.21 6.72
C ARG A 7 0.96 7.80 7.28
N ILE A 8 1.33 6.77 6.53
CA ILE A 8 1.29 5.38 6.99
C ILE A 8 2.33 5.16 8.10
N ASN A 9 3.54 5.73 7.98
CA ASN A 9 4.63 5.61 8.95
C ASN A 9 4.36 6.26 10.32
N LYS A 10 3.21 6.92 10.51
CA LYS A 10 2.76 7.41 11.83
C LYS A 10 2.13 6.31 12.68
N PHE A 11 1.92 5.13 12.11
CA PHE A 11 1.25 4.01 12.75
C PHE A 11 2.22 2.83 12.88
N ASP A 12 2.12 2.13 14.01
CA ASP A 12 2.99 0.99 14.30
C ASP A 12 2.71 -0.19 13.36
N ASN A 13 3.72 -1.04 13.17
CA ASN A 13 3.54 -2.36 12.56
C ASN A 13 2.45 -3.13 13.33
N GLY A 14 1.58 -3.83 12.60
CA GLY A 14 0.38 -4.45 13.13
C GLY A 14 -0.86 -3.56 13.09
N THR A 15 -0.76 -2.26 12.75
CA THR A 15 -1.94 -1.41 12.58
C THR A 15 -2.80 -1.90 11.41
N TYR A 16 -4.10 -2.09 11.66
CA TYR A 16 -5.04 -2.54 10.65
C TYR A 16 -5.48 -1.38 9.76
N LEU A 17 -5.40 -1.58 8.45
CA LEU A 17 -5.83 -0.65 7.42
C LEU A 17 -6.87 -1.30 6.52
N LYS A 18 -7.84 -0.50 6.07
CA LYS A 18 -8.64 -0.81 4.89
C LYS A 18 -8.09 0.01 3.73
N VAL A 19 -7.72 -0.67 2.65
CA VAL A 19 -6.96 -0.10 1.54
C VAL A 19 -7.71 -0.37 0.24
N GLU A 20 -7.85 0.66 -0.57
CA GLU A 20 -8.56 0.64 -1.84
C GLU A 20 -7.63 1.05 -2.98
N TRP A 21 -7.70 0.32 -4.09
CA TRP A 21 -7.07 0.68 -5.35
C TRP A 21 -8.14 0.82 -6.45
N GLU A 22 -7.77 1.54 -7.50
CA GLU A 22 -8.54 1.64 -8.75
C GLU A 22 -9.99 2.07 -8.49
N ASN A 23 -10.18 3.06 -7.60
CA ASN A 23 -11.49 3.63 -7.25
C ASN A 23 -12.52 2.56 -6.82
N GLY A 24 -12.05 1.59 -6.02
CA GLY A 24 -12.90 0.56 -5.45
C GLY A 24 -12.77 -0.79 -6.14
N GLN A 25 -12.12 -0.92 -7.29
CA GLN A 25 -12.05 -2.23 -7.97
C GLN A 25 -11.30 -3.29 -7.14
N LEU A 26 -10.36 -2.86 -6.29
CA LEU A 26 -9.71 -3.72 -5.31
C LEU A 26 -9.81 -3.10 -3.92
N VAL A 27 -10.40 -3.82 -2.96
CA VAL A 27 -10.53 -3.40 -1.57
C VAL A 27 -10.05 -4.51 -0.64
N LEU A 28 -9.01 -4.21 0.12
CA LEU A 28 -8.35 -5.14 1.02
C LEU A 28 -8.38 -4.63 2.47
N GLY A 29 -8.41 -5.58 3.39
CA GLY A 29 -8.19 -5.37 4.82
C GLY A 29 -6.95 -6.12 5.25
N GLY A 30 -6.15 -5.52 6.11
CA GLY A 30 -4.87 -6.10 6.48
C GLY A 30 -4.07 -5.21 7.40
N ARG A 31 -2.82 -5.58 7.67
CA ARG A 31 -1.96 -4.87 8.61
C ARG A 31 -0.67 -4.39 7.96
N ILE A 32 -0.18 -3.26 8.46
CA ILE A 32 1.21 -2.84 8.22
C ILE A 32 2.10 -3.96 8.74
N ASP A 33 2.90 -4.56 7.88
CA ASP A 33 3.88 -5.56 8.27
C ASP A 33 5.22 -4.88 8.54
N THR A 34 5.77 -4.22 7.52
CA THR A 34 7.07 -3.55 7.56
C THR A 34 7.11 -2.39 6.57
N ILE A 35 7.69 -1.25 6.96
CA ILE A 35 8.03 -0.15 6.04
C ILE A 35 9.52 -0.22 5.75
N TYR A 36 9.91 -0.17 4.47
CA TYR A 36 11.29 -0.32 4.03
C TYR A 36 11.58 0.56 2.81
N GLU A 37 12.86 0.79 2.55
CA GLU A 37 13.36 1.45 1.35
C GLU A 37 13.61 0.41 0.25
N THR A 38 13.24 0.75 -0.97
CA THR A 38 13.37 -0.10 -2.16
C THR A 38 13.56 0.81 -3.39
N ASN A 39 13.65 0.22 -4.58
CA ASN A 39 13.76 0.95 -5.83
C ASN A 39 12.82 0.37 -6.90
N ASN A 40 12.80 1.01 -8.07
CA ASN A 40 11.96 0.59 -9.19
C ASN A 40 12.54 -0.57 -10.02
N GLY A 41 13.55 -1.27 -9.50
CA GLY A 41 14.17 -2.44 -10.12
C GLY A 41 15.17 -2.14 -11.24
N LEU A 42 15.51 -0.86 -11.45
CA LEU A 42 16.55 -0.44 -12.38
C LEU A 42 17.94 -0.46 -11.69
N GLU A 43 18.99 -0.49 -12.49
CA GLU A 43 20.35 -0.29 -11.97
C GLU A 43 20.54 1.17 -11.54
N GLU A 44 21.36 1.42 -10.52
CA GLU A 44 21.52 2.76 -9.92
C GLU A 44 21.95 3.85 -10.93
N ASN A 45 22.66 3.46 -11.98
CA ASN A 45 23.15 4.38 -13.02
C ASN A 45 22.18 4.53 -14.20
N ASP A 46 21.08 3.80 -14.23
CA ASP A 46 20.11 3.85 -15.31
C ASP A 46 19.28 5.14 -15.22
N VAL A 47 19.02 5.74 -16.39
CA VAL A 47 18.11 6.88 -16.48
C VAL A 47 16.72 6.47 -16.00
N GLY A 48 16.24 7.14 -14.95
CA GLY A 48 14.94 6.84 -14.35
C GLY A 48 15.00 5.90 -13.15
N TYR A 49 16.19 5.46 -12.72
CA TYR A 49 16.37 4.86 -11.40
C TYR A 49 15.78 5.77 -10.32
N ARG A 50 15.00 5.18 -9.42
CA ARG A 50 14.47 5.89 -8.26
C ARG A 50 14.37 4.99 -7.04
N GLU A 51 14.86 5.48 -5.92
CA GLU A 51 14.58 4.93 -4.60
C GLU A 51 13.25 5.49 -4.07
N PHE A 52 12.51 4.65 -3.38
CA PHE A 52 11.28 5.02 -2.71
C PHE A 52 11.03 4.15 -1.48
N TYR A 53 10.05 4.56 -0.68
CA TYR A 53 9.63 3.78 0.47
C TYR A 53 8.38 2.99 0.13
N ALA A 54 8.31 1.79 0.67
CA ALA A 54 7.21 0.88 0.51
C ALA A 54 6.76 0.33 1.87
N CYS A 55 5.50 -0.09 1.93
CA CYS A 55 4.93 -0.80 3.06
C CYS A 55 4.55 -2.21 2.61
N ALA A 56 5.21 -3.23 3.16
CA ALA A 56 4.68 -4.59 3.13
C ALA A 56 3.37 -4.61 3.92
N PHE A 57 2.31 -5.06 3.28
CA PHE A 57 0.96 -5.10 3.81
C PHE A 57 0.48 -6.54 3.83
N LYS A 58 0.23 -7.07 5.03
CA LYS A 58 -0.28 -8.43 5.22
C LYS A 58 -1.79 -8.44 5.03
N ILE A 59 -2.24 -9.10 3.97
CA ILE A 59 -3.66 -9.23 3.64
C ILE A 59 -4.32 -10.16 4.67
N GLU A 60 -5.28 -9.63 5.42
CA GLU A 60 -6.11 -10.43 6.34
C GLU A 60 -7.50 -10.68 5.76
N LYS A 61 -7.98 -9.83 4.85
CA LYS A 61 -9.30 -9.93 4.25
C LYS A 61 -9.35 -9.34 2.85
N ILE A 62 -10.00 -10.03 1.92
CA ILE A 62 -10.30 -9.53 0.58
C ILE A 62 -11.78 -9.15 0.55
N PHE A 63 -12.09 -7.85 0.57
CA PHE A 63 -13.49 -7.39 0.53
C PHE A 63 -14.03 -7.38 -0.91
N GLN A 64 -13.18 -7.00 -1.86
CA GLN A 64 -13.54 -6.86 -3.26
C GLN A 64 -12.30 -7.03 -4.12
N ASN A 65 -12.41 -7.77 -5.22
CA ASN A 65 -11.36 -7.88 -6.23
C ASN A 65 -12.01 -8.10 -7.60
N PHE A 66 -12.22 -7.00 -8.33
CA PHE A 66 -12.65 -7.01 -9.73
C PHE A 66 -11.47 -6.93 -10.71
N THR A 67 -10.25 -7.02 -10.19
CA THR A 67 -9.03 -7.03 -10.98
C THR A 67 -8.63 -8.47 -11.30
N ASN A 68 -7.66 -8.64 -12.20
CA ASN A 68 -7.07 -9.96 -12.49
C ASN A 68 -5.95 -10.35 -11.51
N LYS A 69 -5.73 -9.60 -10.42
CA LYS A 69 -4.68 -9.91 -9.45
C LYS A 69 -5.06 -11.17 -8.66
N ILE A 70 -4.14 -12.13 -8.61
CA ILE A 70 -4.26 -13.33 -7.77
C ILE A 70 -3.79 -12.94 -6.37
N LEU A 71 -4.73 -12.88 -5.42
CA LEU A 71 -4.48 -12.47 -4.04
C LEU A 71 -4.88 -13.60 -3.10
N LYS A 72 -4.19 -13.67 -1.96
CA LYS A 72 -4.44 -14.68 -0.93
C LYS A 72 -4.41 -14.03 0.44
N GLU A 73 -5.35 -14.40 1.30
CA GLU A 73 -5.28 -14.09 2.73
C GLU A 73 -4.00 -14.69 3.33
N ASN A 74 -3.41 -13.97 4.27
CA ASN A 74 -2.06 -14.15 4.79
C ASN A 74 -0.90 -13.94 3.78
N GLY A 75 -1.21 -13.55 2.55
CA GLY A 75 -0.21 -13.07 1.60
C GLY A 75 0.26 -11.64 1.93
N LEU A 76 1.40 -11.26 1.37
CA LEU A 76 1.92 -9.89 1.41
C LEU A 76 1.65 -9.20 0.08
N MET A 77 1.29 -7.93 0.15
CA MET A 77 1.22 -7.01 -0.98
C MET A 77 1.99 -5.74 -0.62
N GLU A 78 2.60 -5.11 -1.61
CA GLU A 78 3.26 -3.83 -1.40
C GLU A 78 2.28 -2.66 -1.54
N ILE A 79 2.36 -1.67 -0.66
CA ILE A 79 1.80 -0.33 -0.85
C ILE A 79 2.98 0.62 -1.07
N SER A 80 3.02 1.33 -2.19
CA SER A 80 4.12 2.23 -2.56
C SER A 80 3.66 3.28 -3.57
N ILE A 81 4.55 4.18 -3.99
CA ILE A 81 4.27 5.11 -5.08
C ILE A 81 4.10 4.39 -6.43
N GLU A 82 4.67 3.19 -6.60
CA GLU A 82 4.51 2.35 -7.79
C GLU A 82 3.21 1.54 -7.78
N ASN A 83 2.73 1.16 -6.59
CA ASN A 83 1.45 0.46 -6.41
C ASN A 83 0.51 1.28 -5.50
N GLN A 84 0.21 2.50 -5.93
CA GLN A 84 -0.44 3.51 -5.10
C GLN A 84 -1.96 3.22 -4.91
N PRO A 85 -2.45 3.10 -3.67
CA PRO A 85 -3.87 3.08 -3.35
C PRO A 85 -4.55 4.41 -3.66
N THR A 86 -5.82 4.34 -4.04
CA THR A 86 -6.71 5.52 -4.15
C THR A 86 -7.19 5.99 -2.79
N PHE A 87 -7.36 5.07 -1.82
CA PHE A 87 -7.89 5.41 -0.51
C PHE A 87 -7.39 4.49 0.60
N ILE A 88 -7.10 5.04 1.77
CA ILE A 88 -6.66 4.30 2.96
C ILE A 88 -7.39 4.82 4.19
N THR A 89 -8.00 3.92 4.95
CA THR A 89 -8.66 4.24 6.21
C THR A 89 -8.25 3.32 7.35
N LEU A 90 -8.35 3.85 8.57
CA LEU A 90 -8.30 3.07 9.81
C LEU A 90 -9.63 2.35 10.05
N SER A 91 -9.64 1.37 10.94
CA SER A 91 -10.83 0.63 11.36
C SER A 91 -11.94 1.51 11.95
N ASN A 92 -11.58 2.67 12.51
CA ASN A 92 -12.53 3.66 13.03
C ASN A 92 -13.07 4.63 11.96
N GLY A 93 -12.70 4.45 10.68
CA GLY A 93 -13.12 5.29 9.57
C GLY A 93 -12.27 6.53 9.31
N ASN A 94 -11.25 6.82 10.14
CA ASN A 94 -10.34 7.93 9.89
C ASN A 94 -9.57 7.72 8.59
N ILE A 95 -9.54 8.76 7.76
CA ILE A 95 -8.84 8.76 6.47
C ILE A 95 -7.35 9.02 6.70
N ILE A 96 -6.51 8.10 6.23
CA ILE A 96 -5.06 8.26 6.20
C ILE A 96 -4.64 8.89 4.88
N TRP A 97 -5.15 8.34 3.77
CA TRP A 97 -4.77 8.75 2.43
C TRP A 97 -5.97 8.77 1.51
N LYS A 98 -5.98 9.76 0.61
CA LYS A 98 -6.87 9.85 -0.54
C LYS A 98 -6.03 10.40 -1.69
N SER A 99 -5.99 9.68 -2.80
CA SER A 99 -5.34 10.16 -4.01
C SER A 99 -6.20 11.25 -4.65
N ASP A 100 -5.54 12.25 -5.25
CA ASP A 100 -6.21 13.32 -6.01
C ASP A 100 -6.43 12.94 -7.50
N ILE A 101 -6.10 11.69 -7.87
CA ILE A 101 -6.12 11.15 -9.24
C ILE A 101 -7.47 10.49 -9.55
#